data_AF-A0A2E4JVD5-F1
#
_entry.id   AF-A0A2E4JVD5-F1
#
_cell.length_a   1.000
_cell.length_b   1.000
_cell.length_c   1.000
_cell.angle_alpha   90.00
_cell.angle_beta   90.00
_cell.angle_gamma   90.00
#
_symmetry.space_group_name_H-M   'P 1'
#
loop_
_entity.id
_entity.type
_entity.pdbx_description
1 polymer ?
#
loop_
_entity_poly.entity_id
_entity_poly.type
_entity_poly.pdbx_seq_one_letter_code
_entity_poly.pdbx_strand_id
1 'polypeptide(L)' 'MRPPQTIEEELQIISQALEAGIDPFPPKKPPSKWVRTTLGWFMIVMMVSWVSQLLFQYVD' A
#
# COMPACT_ATOMS: atom_id res chain seq x y z
N MET A 1 3.25 -17.49 -9.76
CA MET A 1 4.56 -17.29 -10.42
C MET A 1 5.60 -17.12 -9.32
N ARG A 2 6.77 -17.75 -9.43
CA ARG A 2 7.87 -17.56 -8.47
C ARG A 2 8.56 -16.23 -8.77
N PRO A 3 8.91 -15.41 -7.77
CA PRO A 3 9.75 -14.24 -8.01
C PRO A 3 11.15 -14.71 -8.50
N PRO A 4 11.78 -13.98 -9.43
CA PRO A 4 13.15 -14.26 -9.84
C PRO A 4 14.10 -14.13 -8.64
N GLN A 5 15.14 -14.96 -8.60
CA GLN A 5 16.06 -15.03 -7.46
C GLN A 5 17.42 -14.39 -7.75
N THR A 6 17.73 -14.17 -9.03
CA THR A 6 18.99 -13.56 -9.49
C THR A 6 18.72 -12.39 -10.43
N ILE A 7 19.73 -11.53 -10.55
CA ILE A 7 19.68 -10.37 -11.45
C ILE A 7 19.62 -10.82 -12.91
N GLU A 8 20.30 -11.92 -13.26
CA GLU A 8 20.30 -12.48 -14.61
C GLU A 8 18.90 -12.97 -15.02
N GLU A 9 18.15 -13.58 -14.09
CA GLU A 9 16.76 -13.99 -14.31
C GLU A 9 15.84 -12.78 -14.48
N GLU A 10 15.99 -11.74 -13.64
CA GLU A 10 15.24 -10.48 -13.80
C GLU A 10 15.51 -9.81 -15.14
N LEU A 11 16.78 -9.75 -15.55
CA LEU A 11 17.21 -9.11 -16.78
C LEU A 11 16.66 -9.84 -18.02
N GLN A 12 16.64 -11.18 -18.00
CA GLN A 12 16.02 -11.98 -19.06
C GLN A 12 14.51 -11.71 -19.20
N ILE A 13 13.80 -11.49 -18.09
CA ILE A 13 12.37 -11.15 -18.13
C ILE A 13 12.18 -9.74 -18.71
N ILE A 14 13.03 -8.79 -18.34
CA ILE A 14 13.00 -7.42 -18.87
C ILE A 14 13.34 -7.38 -20.36
N SER A 15 14.32 -8.16 -20.82
CA SER A 15 14.68 -8.23 -22.24
C SER A 15 13.56 -8.86 -23.07
N GLN A 16 12.94 -9.93 -22.57
CA GLN A 16 11.77 -10.54 -23.22
C GLN A 16 10.59 -9.56 -23.32
N ALA A 17 10.34 -8.78 -22.27
CA ALA A 17 9.31 -7.74 -22.31
C ALA A 17 9.63 -6.66 -23.36
N LEU A 18 10.89 -6.23 -23.44
CA LEU A 18 11.34 -5.23 -24.41
C LEU A 18 11.25 -5.73 -25.86
N GLU A 19 11.64 -6.98 -26.12
CA GLU A 19 11.47 -7.65 -27.42
C GLU A 19 10.00 -7.81 -27.82
N ALA A 20 9.13 -8.06 -26.84
CA ALA A 20 7.68 -8.07 -27.03
C ALA A 20 7.06 -6.67 -27.20
N GLY A 21 7.86 -5.60 -27.11
CA GLY A 21 7.40 -4.20 -27.21
C GLY A 21 6.60 -3.74 -25.98
N ILE A 22 6.69 -4.44 -24.85
CA ILE A 22 6.03 -4.11 -23.59
C ILE A 22 6.98 -3.27 -22.74
N ASP A 23 6.47 -2.20 -22.13
CA ASP A 23 7.22 -1.38 -21.19
C ASP A 23 7.62 -2.19 -19.94
N PRO A 24 8.92 -2.43 -19.70
CA PRO A 24 9.38 -3.17 -18.53
C PRO A 24 9.25 -2.38 -17.22
N PHE A 25 8.99 -1.07 -17.28
CA PHE A 25 8.89 -0.20 -16.12
C PHE A 25 7.52 0.50 -16.08
N PRO A 26 6.46 -0.22 -15.68
CA PRO A 26 5.11 0.34 -15.67
C PRO A 26 5.06 1.63 -14.83
N PRO A 27 4.22 2.60 -15.21
CA PRO A 27 4.11 3.86 -14.50
C PRO A 27 3.67 3.63 -13.05
N LYS A 28 4.13 4.52 -12.16
CA LYS A 28 3.73 4.47 -10.74
C LYS A 28 2.21 4.49 -10.62
N LYS A 29 1.66 3.54 -9.86
CA LYS A 29 0.22 3.49 -9.60
C LYS A 29 -0.23 4.81 -8.97
N PRO A 30 -1.38 5.38 -9.41
CA PRO A 30 -1.91 6.56 -8.78
C PRO A 30 -2.19 6.28 -7.29
N PRO A 31 -2.05 7.27 -6.41
CA PRO A 31 -2.40 7.11 -5.01
C PRO A 31 -3.84 6.61 -4.90
N SER A 32 -4.02 5.52 -4.16
CA SER A 32 -5.35 4.93 -3.99
C SER A 32 -6.24 5.91 -3.22
N LYS A 33 -7.35 6.31 -3.84
CA LYS A 33 -8.34 7.22 -3.21
C LYS A 33 -8.84 6.68 -1.87
N TRP A 34 -8.95 5.35 -1.76
CA TRP A 34 -9.41 4.66 -0.55
C TRP A 34 -8.42 4.79 0.61
N VAL A 35 -7.12 4.79 0.34
CA VAL A 35 -6.09 4.84 1.40
C VAL A 35 -6.24 6.11 2.24
N ARG A 36 -6.50 7.25 1.59
CA ARG A 36 -6.69 8.52 2.30
C ARG A 36 -7.93 8.49 3.20
N THR A 37 -9.04 7.94 2.69
CA THR A 37 -10.30 7.85 3.44
C THR A 37 -10.19 6.87 4.62
N THR A 38 -9.61 5.69 4.38
CA THR A 38 -9.42 4.67 5.43
C THR A 38 -8.52 5.19 6.55
N LEU A 39 -7.45 5.92 6.21
CA LEU A 39 -6.56 6.50 7.21
C LEU A 39 -7.27 7.56 8.07
N GLY A 40 -8.07 8.43 7.45
CA GLY A 40 -8.85 9.43 8.17
C GLY A 40 -9.87 8.80 9.13
N TRP A 41 -10.61 7.79 8.65
CA TRP A 41 -11.56 7.05 9.49
C TRP A 41 -10.88 6.36 10.67
N PHE A 42 -9.73 5.73 10.42
CA PHE A 42 -8.94 5.09 11.48
C PHE A 42 -8.55 6.07 12.58
N MET A 43 -8.09 7.27 12.23
CA MET A 43 -7.76 8.31 13.21
C MET A 43 -8.98 8.72 14.04
N ILE A 44 -10.15 8.89 13.41
CA ILE A 44 -11.39 9.23 14.11
C ILE A 44 -11.76 8.15 15.13
N VAL A 45 -11.74 6.88 14.72
CA VAL A 45 -12.06 5.75 15.62
C VAL A 45 -11.10 5.72 16.80
N MET A 46 -9.80 5.92 16.57
CA MET A 46 -8.80 5.97 17.64
C MET A 46 -9.05 7.14 18.60
N MET A 47 -9.35 8.34 18.08
CA MET A 47 -9.65 9.50 18.92
C MET A 47 -10.92 9.30 19.74
N VAL A 48 -12.00 8.80 19.14
CA VAL A 48 -13.26 8.53 19.85
C VAL A 48 -13.08 7.43 20.90
N SER A 49 -12.31 6.38 20.58
CA SER A 49 -11.99 5.32 21.53
C SER A 49 -11.23 5.85 22.74
N TRP A 50 -10.25 6.72 22.51
CA TRP A 50 -9.45 7.31 23.57
C TRP A 50 -10.23 8.32 24.42
N VAL A 51 -11.01 9.21 23.78
CA VAL A 51 -11.90 10.16 24.47
C VAL A 51 -12.94 9.42 25.31
N SER A 52 -13.50 8.33 24.79
CA SER A 52 -14.45 7.48 25.53
C SER A 52 -13.81 6.93 26.80
N GLN A 53 -12.60 6.33 26.70
CA GLN A 53 -11.87 5.84 27.87
C GLN A 53 -11.62 6.93 28.91
N LEU A 54 -11.22 8.13 28.46
CA LEU A 54 -11.00 9.26 29.35
C LEU A 54 -12.30 9.62 30.09
N LEU A 55 -13.43 9.76 29.38
CA LEU A 55 -14.71 10.11 30.02
C LEU A 55 -15.17 9.07 31.03
N PHE A 56 -15.00 7.78 30.74
CA PHE A 56 -15.34 6.72 31.69
C PHE A 56 -14.48 6.76 32.95
N GLN A 57 -13.19 7.13 32.86
CA GLN A 57 -12.32 7.28 34.03
C GLN A 57 -12.71 8.42 34.99
N TYR A 58 -13.48 9.41 34.53
CA TYR A 58 -13.93 10.54 35.36
C TYR A 58 -15.35 10.37 35.90
N VAL A 59 -16.09 9.35 35.46
CA VAL A 59 -17.46 9.05 35.89
C VAL A 59 -17.52 8.04 37.03
N ASP A 60 -16.45 7.27 37.24
CA ASP A 60 -16.19 6.45 38.43
C ASP A 60 -15.48 7.27 39.54
#